data_AF-A0A6N8W254-F1
#
_entry.id   AF-A0A6N8W254-F1
#
_cell.length_a   1.000
_cell.length_b   1.000
_cell.length_c   1.000
_cell.angle_alpha   90.00
_cell.angle_beta   90.00
_cell.angle_gamma   90.00
#
_symmetry.space_group_name_H-M   'P 1'
#
loop_
_entity.id
_entity.type
_entity.pdbx_description
1 polymer ?
#
loop_
_entity_poly.entity_id
_entity_poly.type
_entity_poly.pdbx_seq_one_letter_code
_entity_poly.pdbx_strand_id
1 'polypeptide(L)'
;MTEIQAQVLEQIAAEKETTVTELIRQSIDDMIRHRKDIAGGKQVDADREERRRRALSVVGAFSCGVDDLSVNHDKYLAEAYANEDGDE
;
A
#
# COMPACT_ATOMS: atom_id res chain seq x y z
N MET A 1 -13.58 21.23 -13.51
CA MET A 1 -13.18 21.78 -12.20
C MET A 1 -14.38 22.52 -11.66
N THR A 2 -14.82 22.20 -10.45
CA THR A 2 -15.88 22.98 -9.80
C THR A 2 -15.30 24.27 -9.21
N GLU A 3 -16.14 25.27 -8.98
CA GLU A 3 -15.72 26.55 -8.39
C GLU A 3 -15.13 26.37 -6.97
N ILE A 4 -15.69 25.43 -6.20
CA ILE A 4 -15.15 25.03 -4.89
C ILE A 4 -13.75 24.42 -5.03
N GLN A 5 -13.52 23.55 -6.03
CA GLN A 5 -12.20 22.96 -6.27
C GLN A 5 -11.16 24.04 -6.65
N ALA A 6 -11.58 25.07 -7.40
CA ALA A 6 -10.71 26.19 -7.77
C ALA A 6 -10.23 26.95 -6.54
N GLN A 7 -11.15 27.34 -5.65
CA GLN A 7 -10.83 28.10 -4.44
C GLN A 7 -9.90 27.31 -3.50
N VAL A 8 -10.16 26.00 -3.34
CA VAL A 8 -9.31 25.14 -2.51
C VAL A 8 -7.91 25.00 -3.12
N LEU A 9 -7.79 24.84 -4.43
CA LEU A 9 -6.50 24.78 -5.11
C LEU A 9 -5.71 26.09 -4.98
N GLU A 10 -6.38 27.24 -5.06
CA GLU A 10 -5.76 28.56 -4.86
C GLU A 10 -5.22 28.72 -3.44
N GLN A 11 -5.99 28.29 -2.42
CA GLN A 11 -5.54 28.34 -1.03
C GLN A 11 -4.30 27.46 -0.80
N ILE A 12 -4.33 26.22 -1.31
CA ILE A 12 -3.19 25.29 -1.18
C ILE A 12 -1.96 25.81 -1.94
N ALA A 13 -2.16 26.42 -3.12
CA ALA A 13 -1.09 27.01 -3.90
C ALA A 13 -0.42 28.19 -3.16
N ALA A 14 -1.22 29.05 -2.52
CA ALA A 14 -0.72 30.15 -1.71
C ALA A 14 0.05 29.66 -0.47
N GLU A 15 -0.47 28.64 0.24
CA GLU A 15 0.22 28.03 1.39
C GLU A 15 1.55 27.37 1.03
N LYS A 16 1.63 26.77 -0.17
CA LYS A 16 2.81 26.05 -0.66
C LYS A 16 3.76 26.92 -1.49
N GLU A 17 3.49 28.23 -1.59
CA GLU A 17 4.25 29.18 -2.41
C GLU A 17 4.46 28.69 -3.86
N THR A 18 3.45 28.04 -4.42
CA THR A 18 3.48 27.43 -5.76
C THR A 18 2.31 27.92 -6.61
N THR A 19 2.26 27.49 -7.86
CA THR A 19 1.15 27.81 -8.76
C THR A 19 0.10 26.70 -8.75
N VAL A 20 -1.16 27.06 -9.00
CA VAL A 20 -2.25 26.08 -9.17
C VAL A 20 -1.92 25.08 -10.29
N THR A 21 -1.28 25.52 -11.37
CA THR A 21 -0.84 24.64 -12.46
C THR A 21 0.19 23.62 -12.01
N GLU A 22 1.17 24.03 -11.20
CA GLU A 22 2.18 23.14 -10.65
C GLU A 22 1.56 22.12 -9.69
N LEU A 23 0.61 22.55 -8.86
CA LEU A 23 -0.13 21.66 -7.96
C LEU A 23 -0.95 20.61 -8.72
N ILE A 24 -1.55 20.98 -9.86
CA ILE A 24 -2.26 20.05 -10.75
C ILE A 24 -1.27 19.07 -11.39
N ARG A 25 -0.12 19.55 -11.88
CA ARG A 25 0.93 18.68 -12.46
C ARG A 25 1.42 17.64 -11.44
N GLN A 26 1.76 18.07 -10.24
CA GLN A 26 2.19 17.19 -9.16
C GLN A 26 1.12 16.16 -8.79
N SER A 27 -0.14 16.59 -8.69
CA SER A 27 -1.25 15.67 -8.39
C SER A 27 -1.44 14.61 -9.48
N ILE A 28 -1.29 15.00 -10.76
CA ILE A 28 -1.37 14.08 -11.89
C ILE A 28 -0.17 13.13 -11.90
N ASP A 29 1.04 13.63 -11.69
CA ASP A 29 2.26 12.82 -11.62
C ASP A 29 2.19 11.80 -10.48
N ASP A 30 1.71 12.21 -9.31
CA ASP A 30 1.48 11.33 -8.15
C ASP A 30 0.45 10.25 -8.49
N MET A 31 -0.68 10.63 -9.08
CA MET A 31 -1.70 9.69 -9.51
C MET A 31 -1.15 8.68 -10.52
N ILE A 32 -0.36 9.13 -11.50
CA ILE A 32 0.28 8.26 -12.50
C ILE A 32 1.26 7.30 -11.83
N ARG A 33 2.10 7.78 -10.90
CA ARG A 33 3.05 6.94 -10.14
C ARG A 33 2.35 5.85 -9.35
N HIS A 34 1.18 6.14 -8.80
CA HIS A 34 0.40 5.17 -8.02
C HIS A 34 -0.49 4.25 -8.87
N ARG A 35 -0.76 4.61 -10.13
CA ARG A 35 -1.54 3.81 -11.07
C ARG A 35 -0.64 2.84 -11.85
N LYS A 36 -0.45 1.66 -11.26
CA LYS A 36 0.32 0.52 -11.81
C LYS A 36 -0.20 0.02 -13.18
N ASP A 37 -1.41 0.38 -13.57
CA ASP A 37 -2.06 0.03 -14.84
C ASP A 37 -1.74 1.01 -15.98
N ILE A 38 -1.46 2.28 -15.67
CA ILE A 38 -1.35 3.37 -16.65
C ILE A 38 0.10 3.83 -16.83
N ALA A 39 0.96 3.65 -15.80
CA ALA A 39 2.39 3.93 -15.87
C ALA A 39 3.11 2.89 -16.77
N GLY A 40 2.87 3.00 -18.08
CA GLY A 40 3.48 2.16 -19.09
C GLY A 40 5.00 2.23 -19.04
N GLY A 41 5.62 1.07 -18.78
CA GLY A 41 6.83 0.71 -19.52
C GLY A 41 8.01 0.12 -18.76
N LYS A 42 8.09 0.17 -17.42
CA LYS A 42 9.26 -0.46 -16.75
C LYS A 42 9.13 -0.76 -15.26
N GLN A 43 8.44 0.10 -14.49
CA GLN A 43 8.41 -0.03 -13.03
C GLN A 43 7.49 -1.13 -12.54
N VAL A 44 6.39 -1.41 -13.25
CA VAL A 44 5.38 -2.39 -12.81
C VAL A 44 5.92 -3.82 -12.86
N ASP A 45 6.68 -4.15 -13.91
CA ASP A 45 7.28 -5.47 -14.09
C ASP A 45 8.48 -5.66 -13.15
N ALA A 46 9.35 -4.65 -13.00
CA ALA A 46 10.46 -4.68 -12.05
C ALA A 46 9.97 -4.83 -10.59
N ASP A 47 8.87 -4.16 -10.22
CA ASP A 47 8.27 -4.29 -8.89
C ASP A 47 7.60 -5.64 -8.68
N ARG A 48 7.04 -6.27 -9.73
CA ARG A 48 6.47 -7.61 -9.64
C ARG A 48 7.55 -8.69 -9.50
N GLU A 49 8.62 -8.58 -10.28
CA GLU A 49 9.75 -9.51 -10.22
C GLU A 49 10.51 -9.38 -8.89
N GLU A 50 10.74 -8.16 -8.41
CA GLU A 50 11.37 -7.92 -7.10
C GLU A 50 10.46 -8.41 -5.95
N ARG A 51 9.15 -8.17 -6.00
CA ARG A 51 8.20 -8.73 -5.02
C ARG A 51 8.24 -10.26 -5.02
N ARG A 52 8.29 -10.89 -6.20
CA ARG A 52 8.43 -12.35 -6.32
C ARG A 52 9.77 -12.83 -5.75
N ARG A 53 10.88 -12.16 -6.05
CA ARG A 53 12.21 -12.49 -5.54
C ARG A 53 12.27 -12.43 -4.02
N ARG A 54 11.72 -11.37 -3.41
CA ARG A 54 11.62 -11.21 -1.96
C ARG A 54 10.76 -12.30 -1.33
N ALA A 55 9.59 -12.58 -1.90
CA ALA A 55 8.73 -13.66 -1.42
C ALA A 55 9.44 -15.02 -1.44
N LEU A 56 10.18 -15.33 -2.52
CA LEU A 56 10.95 -16.57 -2.62
C LEU A 56 12.12 -16.63 -1.62
N SER A 57 12.77 -15.51 -1.31
CA SER A 57 13.90 -15.49 -0.37
C SER A 57 13.54 -15.87 1.07
N VAL A 58 12.26 -15.79 1.44
CA VAL A 58 11.78 -16.13 2.79
C VAL A 58 11.12 -17.51 2.87
N VAL A 59 10.91 -18.20 1.73
CA VAL A 59 10.35 -19.55 1.71
C VAL A 59 11.32 -20.50 2.43
N GLY A 60 10.82 -21.20 3.45
CA GLY A 60 11.61 -22.12 4.26
C GLY A 60 12.55 -21.46 5.27
N ALA A 61 12.63 -20.12 5.30
CA ALA A 61 13.40 -19.40 6.31
C ALA A 61 12.73 -19.42 7.69
N PHE A 62 11.41 -19.66 7.72
CA PHE A 62 10.61 -19.71 8.94
C PHE A 62 9.84 -21.02 8.98
N SER A 63 10.07 -21.81 10.04
CA SER A 63 9.26 -22.97 10.36
C SER A 63 8.33 -22.61 11.52
N CYS A 64 7.03 -22.53 11.27
CA CYS A 64 6.06 -22.74 12.33
C CYS A 64 5.95 -24.26 12.51
N GLY A 65 6.02 -24.79 13.74
CA GLY A 65 5.85 -26.22 14.01
C GLY A 65 4.42 -26.75 13.75
N VAL A 66 3.68 -26.06 12.89
CA VAL A 66 2.27 -26.23 12.57
C VAL A 66 2.17 -26.14 11.05
N ASP A 67 2.00 -27.28 10.39
CA ASP A 67 2.10 -27.41 8.93
C ASP A 67 0.95 -26.70 8.18
N ASP A 68 -0.18 -26.46 8.84
CA ASP A 68 -1.40 -25.87 8.29
C ASP A 68 -1.66 -24.44 8.80
N LEU A 69 -0.68 -23.80 9.44
CA LEU A 69 -0.82 -22.46 10.00
C LEU A 69 -1.30 -21.43 8.97
N SER A 70 -0.82 -21.52 7.73
CA SER A 70 -1.23 -20.59 6.67
C SER A 70 -2.71 -20.73 6.30
N VAL A 71 -3.25 -21.95 6.38
CA VAL A 71 -4.64 -22.27 6.03
C VAL A 71 -5.59 -21.95 7.18
N ASN A 72 -5.18 -22.26 8.41
CA ASN A 72 -6.02 -22.18 9.60
C ASN A 72 -5.64 -21.02 10.54
N HIS A 73 -5.01 -19.96 10.02
CA HIS A 73 -4.51 -18.84 10.82
C HIS A 73 -5.58 -18.20 11.72
N ASP A 74 -6.80 -18.00 11.21
CA ASP A 74 -7.91 -17.42 11.99
C ASP A 74 -8.32 -18.32 13.17
N LYS A 75 -8.28 -19.65 12.98
CA LYS A 75 -8.56 -20.61 14.03
C LYS A 75 -7.52 -20.53 15.14
N TYR A 76 -6.23 -20.54 14.78
CA TYR A 76 -5.14 -20.43 15.75
C TYR A 76 -5.14 -19.07 16.47
N LEU A 77 -5.52 -18.01 15.76
CA LEU A 77 -5.69 -16.69 16.35
C LEU A 77 -6.81 -16.68 17.39
N ALA A 78 -7.98 -17.25 17.05
CA ALA A 78 -9.10 -17.36 17.97
C ALA A 78 -8.79 -18.22 19.19
N GLU A 79 -8.09 -19.36 19.00
CA GLU A 79 -7.63 -20.21 20.11
C GLU A 79 -6.65 -19.47 21.03
N ALA A 80 -5.72 -18.68 20.49
CA ALA A 80 -4.77 -17.91 21.30
C ALA A 80 -5.48 -16.90 22.22
N TYR A 81 -6.40 -16.11 21.67
CA TYR A 81 -7.15 -15.13 22.48
C TYR A 81 -8.12 -15.79 23.46
N ALA A 82 -8.78 -16.89 23.08
CA ALA A 82 -9.67 -17.61 23.99
C ALA A 82 -8.93 -18.24 25.19
N ASN A 83 -7.64 -18.58 25.03
CA ASN A 83 -6.81 -19.10 26.11
C ASN A 83 -6.22 -17.98 26.99
N GLU A 84 -6.06 -16.75 26.48
CA GLU A 84 -5.64 -15.59 27.29
C GLU A 84 -6.76 -15.07 28.20
N ASP A 85 -8.02 -15.24 27.82
CA ASP A 85 -9.19 -14.87 28.63
C ASP A 85 -9.60 -15.93 29.69
N GLY A 86 -8.85 -17.03 29.81
CA GLY A 86 -9.18 -18.19 30.66
C GLY A 86 -8.46 -18.28 32.02
N ASP A 87 -7.60 -17.31 32.36
CA ASP A 87 -6.81 -17.27 33.60
C ASP A 87 -7.32 -16.22 34.63
N GLU A 88 -8.64 -16.02 34.74
CA GLU A 88 -9.28 -15.33 35.88
C GLU A 88 -10.15 -16.25 36.75
#